data_AF-A0AA86YMT0-F1
#
_entry.id   AF-A0AA86YMT0-F1
#
_cell.length_a   1.000
_cell.length_b   1.000
_cell.length_c   1.000
_cell.angle_alpha   90.00
_cell.angle_beta   90.00
_cell.angle_gamma   90.00
#
_symmetry.space_group_name_H-M   'P 1'
#
loop_
_entity.id
_entity.type
_entity.pdbx_description
1 polymer ?
#
loop_
_entity_poly.entity_id
_entity_poly.type
_entity_poly.pdbx_seq_one_letter_code
_entity_poly.pdbx_strand_id
1 'polypeptide(L)'
;MGIVAFVKKHMTLKSNFDRAKKQRFVSNHERYQNNVELEELTFIDEINAKQFAIANINRGKRDVGAMSFFLVILVFFIVILSVLIKSNIDNYNSFVSTISMYEKKYNLYKEKNITLTKKIKELRPFYGEGNKSFGVFFVDYYLWGGHVDKVGGKDVTLIIFTLIFGIFTSIVGYIIFLKPLPVLIFDREKKYVYSYLKGKVSADRYEYIEYGHAPIMLAVRLYSINTENGELQEEMFLPYTSAMSNLNFNTANEANIFVSFVNTFMREGREAVMDSDYKQPKPLLLLSRNKLPKDFEAQIEAILIKRDEEKALNA
;
A
#
# COMPACT_ATOMS: atom_id res chain seq x y z
N MET A 1 -5.39 7.82 -33.94
CA MET A 1 -5.45 7.80 -32.46
C MET A 1 -4.89 6.46 -31.98
N GLY A 2 -3.75 6.46 -31.26
CA GLY A 2 -3.11 5.23 -30.82
C GLY A 2 -3.92 4.46 -29.77
N ILE A 3 -3.76 3.13 -29.76
CA ILE A 3 -4.47 2.19 -28.86
C ILE A 3 -4.36 2.62 -27.38
N VAL A 4 -3.23 3.20 -26.97
CA VAL A 4 -3.02 3.73 -25.61
C VAL A 4 -3.94 4.92 -25.29
N ALA A 5 -4.17 5.82 -26.25
CA ALA A 5 -5.08 6.95 -26.08
C ALA A 5 -6.55 6.49 -26.08
N PHE A 6 -6.87 5.46 -26.86
CA PHE A 6 -8.20 4.83 -26.87
C PHE A 6 -8.51 4.13 -25.54
N VAL A 7 -7.58 3.32 -25.01
CA VAL A 7 -7.70 2.65 -23.71
C VAL A 7 -7.80 3.67 -22.57
N LYS A 8 -6.96 4.72 -22.57
CA LYS A 8 -7.01 5.78 -21.55
C LYS A 8 -8.32 6.59 -21.60
N LYS A 9 -8.94 6.76 -22.77
CA LYS A 9 -10.23 7.45 -22.92
C LYS A 9 -11.42 6.55 -22.54
N HIS A 10 -11.37 5.25 -22.85
CA HIS A 10 -12.52 4.35 -22.74
C HIS A 10 -12.48 3.32 -21.59
N MET A 11 -11.39 3.24 -20.80
CA MET A 11 -11.28 2.36 -19.62
C MET A 11 -10.95 3.09 -18.31
N THR A 12 -11.14 4.41 -18.22
CA THR A 12 -11.00 5.09 -16.92
C THR A 12 -12.25 4.88 -16.08
N LEU A 13 -12.07 4.81 -14.76
CA LEU A 13 -13.18 4.68 -13.81
C LEU A 13 -14.24 5.78 -14.04
N LYS A 14 -13.78 6.98 -14.41
CA LYS A 14 -14.62 8.11 -14.81
C LYS A 14 -15.49 7.82 -16.04
N SER A 15 -14.91 7.39 -17.17
CA SER A 15 -15.70 7.11 -18.39
C SER A 15 -16.63 5.91 -18.25
N ASN A 16 -16.31 4.98 -17.34
CA ASN A 16 -17.20 3.90 -16.95
C ASN A 16 -18.37 4.39 -16.09
N PHE A 17 -18.10 5.25 -15.10
CA PHE A 17 -19.15 5.85 -14.28
C PHE A 17 -20.07 6.78 -15.08
N ASP A 18 -19.52 7.51 -16.05
CA ASP A 18 -20.32 8.38 -16.92
C ASP A 18 -21.32 7.62 -17.79
N ARG A 19 -20.99 6.37 -18.14
CA ARG A 19 -21.88 5.44 -18.84
C ARG A 19 -22.84 4.71 -17.91
N ALA A 20 -22.61 4.74 -16.60
CA ALA A 20 -23.45 4.08 -15.61
C ALA A 20 -24.75 4.85 -15.39
N LYS A 21 -25.82 4.15 -15.03
CA LYS A 21 -27.05 4.78 -14.53
C LYS A 21 -26.74 5.41 -13.16
N LYS A 22 -26.65 6.74 -13.13
CA LYS A 22 -26.38 7.54 -11.93
C LYS A 22 -27.67 7.75 -11.16
N GLN A 23 -27.62 7.62 -9.85
CA GLN A 23 -28.75 7.82 -8.95
C GLN A 23 -28.31 8.67 -7.76
N ARG A 24 -29.21 9.52 -7.27
CA ARG A 24 -28.96 10.29 -6.05
C ARG A 24 -29.34 9.45 -4.84
N PHE A 25 -28.56 9.52 -3.76
CA PHE A 25 -28.92 8.80 -2.54
C PHE A 25 -30.30 9.21 -2.01
N VAL A 26 -30.59 10.52 -2.01
CA VAL A 26 -31.88 11.09 -1.59
C VAL A 26 -33.08 10.65 -2.43
N SER A 27 -32.86 10.14 -3.64
CA SER A 27 -33.93 9.63 -4.50
C SER A 27 -34.32 8.18 -4.19
N ASN A 28 -33.52 7.48 -3.39
CA ASN A 28 -33.90 6.16 -2.91
C ASN A 28 -34.84 6.33 -1.71
N HIS A 29 -36.01 5.67 -1.75
CA HIS A 29 -36.99 5.72 -0.67
C HIS A 29 -36.95 4.48 0.24
N GLU A 30 -36.18 3.46 -0.13
CA GLU A 30 -36.00 2.26 0.67
C GLU A 30 -35.33 2.59 1.99
N ARG A 31 -35.95 2.11 3.06
CA ARG A 31 -35.44 2.17 4.42
C ARG A 31 -34.63 0.91 4.68
N TYR A 32 -33.46 1.07 5.27
CA TYR A 32 -32.62 -0.04 5.69
C TYR A 32 -33.38 -0.93 6.66
N GLN A 33 -33.37 -2.23 6.40
CA GLN A 33 -33.89 -3.23 7.31
C GLN A 33 -32.70 -3.76 8.09
N ASN A 34 -32.73 -3.66 9.42
CA ASN A 34 -31.65 -4.11 10.30
C ASN A 34 -31.61 -5.66 10.38
N ASN A 35 -31.39 -6.30 9.24
CA ASN A 35 -31.47 -7.75 9.03
C ASN A 35 -30.13 -8.35 8.58
N VAL A 36 -29.06 -7.56 8.59
CA VAL A 36 -27.70 -7.95 8.21
C VAL A 36 -26.80 -7.87 9.43
N GLU A 37 -25.97 -8.88 9.65
CA GLU A 37 -25.02 -8.90 10.76
C GLU A 37 -23.96 -7.80 10.57
N LEU A 38 -23.45 -7.25 11.68
CA LEU A 38 -22.49 -6.15 11.64
C LEU A 38 -21.19 -6.51 10.90
N GLU A 39 -20.80 -7.78 10.96
CA GLU A 39 -19.63 -8.35 10.28
C GLU A 39 -19.74 -8.29 8.76
N GLU A 40 -20.96 -8.37 8.22
CA GLU A 40 -21.24 -8.27 6.78
C GLU A 40 -21.27 -6.80 6.30
N LEU A 41 -21.44 -5.84 7.22
CA LEU A 41 -21.41 -4.40 6.95
C LEU A 41 -19.97 -3.86 6.85
N THR A 42 -19.16 -4.48 5.99
CA THR A 42 -17.71 -4.20 5.87
C THR A 42 -17.36 -2.77 5.45
N PHE A 43 -18.34 -2.04 4.94
CA PHE A 43 -18.17 -0.65 4.51
C PHE A 43 -18.15 0.32 5.69
N ILE A 44 -18.60 -0.07 6.88
CA ILE A 44 -18.64 0.82 8.06
C ILE A 44 -17.23 0.96 8.65
N ASP A 45 -16.66 2.16 8.58
CA ASP A 45 -15.41 2.49 9.29
C ASP A 45 -15.70 3.04 10.69
N GLU A 46 -16.62 4.01 10.79
CA GLU A 46 -17.03 4.63 12.05
C GLU A 46 -18.43 5.20 11.89
N ILE A 47 -19.26 5.10 12.90
CA ILE A 47 -20.60 5.69 12.91
C ILE A 47 -20.94 6.17 14.31
N ASN A 48 -21.46 7.39 14.38
CA ASN A 48 -22.00 8.01 15.58
C ASN A 48 -23.17 8.91 15.20
N ALA A 49 -23.76 9.62 16.18
CA ALA A 49 -24.91 10.48 15.95
C ALA A 49 -24.70 11.61 14.91
N LYS A 50 -23.45 12.07 14.72
CA LYS A 50 -23.10 13.20 13.84
C LYS A 50 -22.62 12.75 12.47
N GLN A 51 -21.81 11.70 12.42
CA GLN A 51 -21.03 11.33 11.26
C GLN A 51 -21.08 9.82 11.00
N PHE A 52 -21.05 9.48 9.72
CA PHE A 52 -20.87 8.12 9.25
C PHE A 52 -19.71 8.05 8.26
N ALA A 53 -18.64 7.37 8.65
CA ALA A 53 -17.44 7.13 7.86
C ALA A 53 -17.50 5.75 7.20
N ILE A 54 -17.18 5.74 5.91
CA ILE A 54 -17.23 4.59 5.02
C ILE A 54 -15.81 4.24 4.59
N ALA A 55 -15.47 2.97 4.76
CA ALA A 55 -14.20 2.38 4.37
C ALA A 55 -14.04 2.32 2.85
N ASN A 56 -12.83 2.62 2.37
CA ASN A 56 -12.48 2.42 0.96
C ASN A 56 -12.23 0.95 0.67
N ILE A 57 -12.60 0.50 -0.53
CA ILE A 57 -12.43 -0.87 -1.02
C ILE A 57 -11.01 -1.42 -0.90
N ASN A 58 -10.00 -0.55 -0.96
CA ASN A 58 -8.61 -0.95 -0.81
C ASN A 58 -8.27 -1.39 0.63
N ARG A 59 -9.14 -1.15 1.62
CA ARG A 59 -8.99 -1.67 2.98
C ARG A 59 -9.03 -3.19 2.98
N GLY A 60 -10.09 -3.80 2.45
CA GLY A 60 -10.21 -5.26 2.38
C GLY A 60 -9.04 -5.92 1.66
N LYS A 61 -8.64 -5.34 0.51
CA LYS A 61 -7.47 -5.80 -0.25
C LYS A 61 -6.18 -5.80 0.58
N ARG A 62 -6.01 -4.77 1.42
CA ARG A 62 -4.82 -4.60 2.24
C ARG A 62 -4.84 -5.53 3.45
N ASP A 63 -5.94 -5.54 4.18
CA ASP A 63 -6.03 -6.16 5.50
C ASP A 63 -6.19 -7.70 5.39
N VAL A 64 -6.94 -8.22 4.42
CA VAL A 64 -7.14 -9.67 4.24
C VAL A 64 -6.12 -10.28 3.27
N GLY A 65 -5.98 -9.68 2.09
CA GLY A 65 -5.16 -10.24 1.00
C GLY A 65 -3.67 -9.91 1.16
N ALA A 66 -3.33 -8.62 1.05
CA ALA A 66 -1.94 -8.18 0.94
C ALA A 66 -1.14 -8.42 2.22
N MET A 67 -1.73 -8.22 3.40
CA MET A 67 -1.05 -8.43 4.68
C MET A 67 -0.66 -9.90 4.88
N SER A 68 -1.57 -10.83 4.60
CA SER A 68 -1.31 -12.28 4.66
C SER A 68 -0.17 -12.67 3.72
N PHE A 69 -0.20 -12.20 2.47
CA PHE A 69 0.83 -12.48 1.48
C PHE A 69 2.19 -11.85 1.86
N PHE A 70 2.17 -10.64 2.39
CA PHE A 70 3.37 -9.95 2.84
C PHE A 70 4.07 -10.69 3.98
N LEU A 71 3.34 -11.25 4.95
CA LEU A 71 3.94 -12.03 6.04
C LEU A 71 4.68 -13.25 5.50
N VAL A 72 4.12 -13.94 4.50
CA VAL A 72 4.79 -15.07 3.84
C VAL A 72 6.07 -14.61 3.14
N ILE A 73 6.01 -13.56 2.33
CA ILE A 73 7.18 -12.97 1.67
C ILE A 73 8.26 -12.58 2.67
N LEU A 74 7.86 -11.94 3.78
CA LEU A 74 8.77 -11.49 4.82
C LEU A 74 9.51 -12.66 5.47
N VAL A 75 8.80 -13.74 5.81
CA VAL A 75 9.42 -14.97 6.35
C VAL A 75 10.39 -15.56 5.33
N PHE A 76 9.99 -15.68 4.07
CA PHE A 76 10.89 -16.16 3.01
C PHE A 76 12.14 -15.28 2.87
N PHE A 77 11.99 -13.95 2.92
CA PHE A 77 13.11 -13.01 2.86
C PHE A 77 14.06 -13.21 4.04
N ILE A 78 13.54 -13.35 5.26
CA ILE A 78 14.35 -13.59 6.46
C ILE A 78 15.12 -14.91 6.34
N VAL A 79 14.49 -15.98 5.85
CA VAL A 79 15.15 -17.28 5.63
C VAL A 79 16.28 -17.15 4.61
N ILE A 80 16.03 -16.53 3.46
CA ILE A 80 17.06 -16.33 2.41
C ILE A 80 18.22 -15.50 2.95
N LEU A 81 17.90 -14.41 3.67
CA LEU A 81 18.90 -13.55 4.29
C LEU A 81 19.74 -14.32 5.31
N SER A 82 19.13 -15.20 6.12
CA SER A 82 19.86 -16.02 7.08
C SER A 82 20.82 -17.02 6.41
N VAL A 83 20.41 -17.61 5.29
CA VAL A 83 21.27 -18.51 4.50
C VAL A 83 22.44 -17.74 3.88
N LEU A 84 22.18 -16.54 3.36
CA LEU A 84 23.21 -15.67 2.80
C LEU A 84 24.23 -15.26 3.88
N ILE A 85 23.76 -14.83 5.05
CA ILE A 85 24.63 -14.45 6.18
C ILE A 85 25.49 -15.64 6.60
N LYS A 86 24.88 -16.83 6.77
CA LYS A 86 25.60 -18.04 7.16
C LYS A 86 26.69 -18.41 6.13
N SER A 87 26.34 -18.42 4.85
CA SER A 87 27.30 -18.70 3.76
C SER A 87 28.50 -17.74 3.79
N ASN A 88 28.24 -16.44 3.99
CA ASN A 88 29.30 -15.44 4.10
C ASN A 88 30.21 -15.65 5.33
N ILE A 89 29.64 -16.02 6.47
CA ILE A 89 30.40 -16.33 7.69
C ILE A 89 31.29 -17.56 7.47
N ASP A 90 30.74 -18.62 6.87
CA ASP A 90 31.48 -19.85 6.59
C ASP A 90 32.63 -19.60 5.61
N ASN A 91 32.40 -18.84 4.54
CA ASN A 91 33.43 -18.43 3.59
C ASN A 91 34.50 -17.54 4.22
N TYR A 92 34.10 -16.60 5.08
CA TYR A 92 35.04 -15.76 5.83
C TYR A 92 35.95 -16.59 6.74
N ASN A 93 35.40 -17.55 7.47
CA ASN A 93 36.17 -18.44 8.33
C ASN A 93 37.15 -19.31 7.50
N SER A 94 36.73 -19.78 6.32
CA SER A 94 37.58 -20.49 5.37
C SER A 94 38.74 -19.63 4.87
N PHE A 95 38.47 -18.36 4.53
CA PHE A 95 39.47 -17.38 4.13
C PHE A 95 40.53 -17.15 5.22
N VAL A 96 40.10 -16.89 6.45
CA VAL A 96 41.01 -16.68 7.60
C VAL A 96 41.88 -17.92 7.85
N SER A 97 41.28 -19.11 7.80
CA SER A 97 41.98 -20.39 7.97
C SER A 97 43.02 -20.60 6.86
N THR A 98 42.64 -20.34 5.61
CA THR A 98 43.50 -20.48 4.43
C THR A 98 44.71 -19.57 4.52
N ILE A 99 44.51 -18.28 4.80
CA ILE A 99 45.62 -17.33 4.93
C ILE A 99 46.56 -17.75 6.06
N SER A 100 46.02 -18.15 7.20
CA SER A 100 46.82 -18.58 8.35
C SER A 100 47.65 -19.84 8.04
N MET A 101 47.13 -20.76 7.23
CA MET A 101 47.90 -21.91 6.74
C MET A 101 49.06 -21.48 5.82
N TYR A 102 48.81 -20.56 4.89
CA TYR A 102 49.85 -20.09 3.96
C TYR A 102 50.91 -19.22 4.65
N GLU A 103 50.53 -18.45 5.66
CA GLU A 103 51.44 -17.69 6.52
C GLU A 103 52.41 -18.61 7.28
N LYS A 104 51.91 -19.72 7.84
CA LYS A 104 52.76 -20.75 8.47
C LYS A 104 53.73 -21.37 7.47
N LYS A 105 53.26 -21.72 6.26
CA LYS A 105 54.13 -22.27 5.19
C LYS A 105 55.19 -21.25 4.76
N TYR A 106 54.82 -19.98 4.64
CA TYR A 106 55.74 -18.90 4.30
C TYR A 106 56.91 -18.81 5.29
N ASN A 107 56.62 -18.80 6.59
CA ASN A 107 57.65 -18.72 7.64
C ASN A 107 58.58 -19.94 7.60
N LEU A 108 58.02 -21.15 7.45
CA LEU A 108 58.81 -22.39 7.36
C LEU A 108 59.70 -22.44 6.12
N TYR A 109 59.21 -21.95 4.97
CA TYR A 109 59.99 -21.93 3.73
C TYR A 109 61.12 -20.91 3.82
N LYS A 110 60.86 -19.76 4.46
CA LYS A 110 61.88 -18.74 4.72
C LYS A 110 62.99 -19.27 5.64
N GLU A 111 62.62 -19.99 6.71
CA GLU A 111 63.58 -20.61 7.63
C GLU A 111 64.44 -21.68 6.94
N LYS A 112 63.83 -22.51 6.09
CA LYS A 112 64.52 -23.59 5.37
C LYS A 112 65.20 -23.16 4.06
N ASN A 113 65.20 -21.87 3.72
CA ASN A 113 65.70 -21.33 2.45
C ASN A 113 65.10 -22.02 1.20
N ILE A 114 63.81 -22.38 1.26
CA ILE A 114 63.06 -23.02 0.16
C ILE A 114 62.44 -21.94 -0.73
N THR A 115 62.48 -22.15 -2.06
CA THR A 115 61.84 -21.25 -3.03
C THR A 115 60.32 -21.15 -2.80
N LEU A 116 59.84 -19.93 -2.63
CA LEU A 116 58.42 -19.65 -2.40
C LEU A 116 57.57 -19.91 -3.65
N THR A 117 56.45 -20.61 -3.47
CA THR A 117 55.48 -20.83 -4.55
C THR A 117 54.73 -19.54 -4.89
N LYS A 118 54.22 -19.44 -6.12
CA LYS A 118 53.46 -18.28 -6.61
C LYS A 118 52.32 -17.88 -5.65
N LYS A 119 51.52 -18.86 -5.24
CA LYS A 119 50.38 -18.65 -4.32
C LYS A 119 50.79 -18.11 -2.94
N ILE A 120 51.94 -18.54 -2.39
CA ILE A 120 52.46 -18.01 -1.12
C ILE A 120 52.85 -16.53 -1.25
N LYS A 121 53.36 -16.11 -2.41
CA LYS A 121 53.73 -14.71 -2.67
C LYS A 121 52.48 -13.84 -2.86
N GLU A 122 51.49 -14.34 -3.61
CA GLU A 122 50.22 -13.63 -3.86
C GLU A 122 49.43 -13.38 -2.58
N LEU A 123 49.48 -14.29 -1.60
CA LEU A 123 48.75 -14.16 -0.33
C LEU A 123 49.47 -13.35 0.74
N ARG A 124 50.71 -12.93 0.50
CA ARG A 124 51.51 -12.14 1.46
C ARG A 124 50.81 -10.89 1.99
N PRO A 125 50.04 -10.11 1.20
CA PRO A 125 49.37 -8.90 1.69
C PRO A 125 48.37 -9.16 2.83
N PHE A 126 47.88 -10.40 2.98
CA PHE A 126 46.86 -10.76 3.98
C PHE A 126 47.44 -11.32 5.29
N TYR A 127 48.77 -11.47 5.40
CA TYR A 127 49.41 -12.02 6.61
C TYR A 127 49.36 -11.03 7.78
N GLY A 128 49.32 -11.55 9.01
CA GLY A 128 49.06 -10.77 10.23
C GLY A 128 47.56 -10.60 10.55
N GLU A 129 47.23 -10.50 11.84
CA GLU A 129 45.83 -10.46 12.30
C GLU A 129 45.04 -9.24 11.79
N GLY A 130 45.70 -8.08 11.67
CA GLY A 130 45.07 -6.86 11.16
C GLY A 130 44.68 -6.91 9.67
N ASN A 131 45.22 -7.86 8.91
CA ASN A 131 45.03 -7.95 7.46
C ASN A 131 44.00 -9.04 7.06
N LYS A 132 43.31 -9.66 8.03
CA LYS A 132 42.31 -10.72 7.84
C LYS A 132 40.89 -10.29 8.24
N SER A 133 40.59 -8.99 8.22
CA SER A 133 39.27 -8.49 8.61
C SER A 133 38.19 -8.90 7.61
N PHE A 134 36.92 -8.91 8.06
CA PHE A 134 35.78 -9.19 7.18
C PHE A 134 35.70 -8.21 6.00
N GLY A 135 36.06 -6.94 6.19
CA GLY A 135 36.10 -5.95 5.10
C GLY A 135 37.15 -6.29 4.02
N VAL A 136 38.33 -6.76 4.43
CA VAL A 136 39.38 -7.21 3.50
C VAL A 136 38.93 -8.45 2.73
N PHE A 137 38.32 -9.42 3.42
CA PHE A 137 37.68 -10.58 2.79
C PHE A 137 36.62 -10.14 1.77
N PHE A 138 35.70 -9.26 2.15
CA PHE A 138 34.61 -8.82 1.28
C PHE A 138 35.13 -8.18 -0.01
N VAL A 139 36.16 -7.33 0.08
CA VAL A 139 36.79 -6.71 -1.09
C VAL A 139 37.50 -7.76 -1.95
N ASP A 140 38.31 -8.65 -1.36
CA ASP A 140 39.02 -9.69 -2.13
C ASP A 140 38.06 -10.67 -2.82
N TYR A 141 37.03 -11.09 -2.08
CA TYR A 141 36.07 -12.11 -2.50
C TYR A 141 35.00 -11.59 -3.45
N TYR A 142 34.53 -10.35 -3.34
CA TYR A 142 33.44 -9.83 -4.19
C TYR A 142 33.88 -8.75 -5.18
N LEU A 143 34.97 -8.02 -4.93
CA LEU A 143 35.47 -6.91 -5.77
C LEU A 143 36.72 -7.29 -6.59
N TRP A 144 36.79 -8.56 -7.01
CA TRP A 144 37.73 -9.05 -8.04
C TRP A 144 39.21 -9.12 -7.59
N GLY A 145 39.48 -9.20 -6.28
CA GLY A 145 40.82 -9.51 -5.78
C GLY A 145 41.23 -10.94 -6.14
N GLY A 146 40.35 -11.92 -5.89
CA GLY A 146 40.48 -13.30 -6.39
C GLY A 146 41.74 -14.04 -5.93
N HIS A 147 42.39 -13.59 -4.85
CA HIS A 147 43.67 -14.13 -4.40
C HIS A 147 43.51 -15.44 -3.64
N VAL A 148 42.44 -15.56 -2.83
CA VAL A 148 42.21 -16.73 -1.98
C VAL A 148 41.18 -17.67 -2.59
N ASP A 149 40.03 -17.15 -3.00
CA ASP A 149 38.92 -17.89 -3.59
C ASP A 149 38.39 -17.20 -4.85
N LYS A 150 38.18 -17.96 -5.92
CA LYS A 150 37.49 -17.42 -7.11
C LYS A 150 36.02 -17.29 -6.76
N VAL A 151 35.47 -16.11 -7.00
CA VAL A 151 34.03 -15.86 -6.93
C VAL A 151 33.28 -16.95 -7.67
N GLY A 152 32.56 -17.80 -6.93
CA GLY A 152 31.52 -18.61 -7.55
C GLY A 152 30.45 -17.63 -7.99
N GLY A 153 30.18 -17.49 -9.29
CA GLY A 153 29.14 -16.56 -9.79
C GLY A 153 27.79 -16.71 -9.07
N LYS A 154 27.53 -17.89 -8.50
CA LYS A 154 26.39 -18.22 -7.62
C LYS A 154 26.27 -17.30 -6.39
N ASP A 155 27.36 -16.93 -5.72
CA ASP A 155 27.30 -16.12 -4.48
C ASP A 155 26.94 -14.67 -4.79
N VAL A 156 27.50 -14.10 -5.87
CA VAL A 156 27.15 -12.76 -6.35
C VAL A 156 25.69 -12.73 -6.81
N THR A 157 25.24 -13.76 -7.54
CA THR A 157 23.83 -13.87 -7.94
C THR A 157 22.90 -13.93 -6.73
N LEU A 158 23.24 -14.68 -5.68
CA LEU A 158 22.43 -14.79 -4.47
C LEU A 158 22.33 -13.45 -3.71
N ILE A 159 23.43 -12.69 -3.64
CA ILE A 159 23.43 -11.35 -3.03
C ILE A 159 22.52 -10.40 -3.82
N ILE A 160 22.69 -10.32 -5.14
CA ILE A 160 21.89 -9.44 -6.00
C ILE A 160 20.40 -9.81 -5.87
N PHE A 161 20.07 -11.10 -5.92
CA PHE A 161 18.71 -11.58 -5.75
C PHE A 161 18.14 -11.17 -4.38
N THR A 162 18.90 -11.35 -3.31
CA THR A 162 18.47 -10.99 -1.95
C THR A 162 18.24 -9.47 -1.81
N LEU A 163 19.09 -8.64 -2.42
CA LEU A 163 18.91 -7.18 -2.43
C LEU A 163 17.64 -6.76 -3.17
N ILE A 164 17.42 -7.29 -4.38
CA ILE A 164 16.20 -7.01 -5.18
C ILE A 164 14.96 -7.45 -4.40
N PHE A 165 15.01 -8.65 -3.80
CA PHE A 165 13.90 -9.20 -3.03
C PHE A 165 13.63 -8.39 -1.75
N GLY A 166 14.68 -7.88 -1.10
CA GLY A 166 14.56 -6.98 0.04
C GLY A 166 13.92 -5.64 -0.31
N ILE A 167 14.31 -5.04 -1.44
CA ILE A 167 13.68 -3.81 -1.97
C ILE A 167 12.20 -4.07 -2.26
N PHE A 168 11.89 -5.16 -2.96
CA PHE A 168 10.52 -5.55 -3.28
C PHE A 168 9.68 -5.72 -2.00
N THR A 169 10.17 -6.48 -1.02
CA THR A 169 9.51 -6.69 0.28
C THR A 169 9.29 -5.35 0.98
N SER A 170 10.27 -4.46 0.97
CA SER A 170 10.16 -3.13 1.60
C SER A 170 9.10 -2.26 0.94
N ILE A 171 9.01 -2.24 -0.39
CA ILE A 171 7.99 -1.49 -1.14
C ILE A 171 6.58 -2.03 -0.82
N VAL A 172 6.42 -3.35 -0.80
CA VAL A 172 5.13 -3.99 -0.46
C VAL A 172 4.74 -3.64 0.98
N GLY A 173 5.67 -3.77 1.93
CA GLY A 173 5.45 -3.39 3.32
C GLY A 173 5.08 -1.92 3.47
N TYR A 174 5.75 -1.01 2.75
CA TYR A 174 5.40 0.42 2.75
C TYR A 174 3.95 0.67 2.30
N ILE A 175 3.51 0.00 1.23
CA ILE A 175 2.14 0.15 0.72
C ILE A 175 1.10 -0.36 1.73
N ILE A 176 1.42 -1.42 2.48
CA ILE A 176 0.50 -2.03 3.46
C ILE A 176 0.45 -1.21 4.76
N PHE A 177 1.59 -0.84 5.33
CA PHE A 177 1.61 -0.26 6.68
C PHE A 177 1.58 1.27 6.71
N LEU A 178 2.11 1.94 5.68
CA LEU A 178 2.37 3.38 5.70
C LEU A 178 1.49 4.18 4.75
N LYS A 179 0.93 3.57 3.70
CA LYS A 179 0.03 4.27 2.78
C LYS A 179 -1.36 4.47 3.42
N PRO A 180 -1.78 5.72 3.68
CA PRO A 180 -3.13 5.96 4.18
C PRO A 180 -4.16 5.63 3.11
N LEU A 181 -5.33 5.18 3.56
CA LEU A 181 -6.51 5.00 2.72
C LEU A 181 -7.51 6.12 3.02
N PRO A 182 -8.17 6.68 1.99
CA PRO A 182 -9.23 7.64 2.20
C PRO A 182 -10.44 6.97 2.87
N VAL A 183 -11.22 7.76 3.59
CA VAL A 183 -12.53 7.38 4.12
C VAL A 183 -13.54 8.39 3.60
N LEU A 184 -14.75 7.93 3.34
CA LEU A 184 -15.85 8.79 2.90
C LEU A 184 -16.74 9.10 4.09
N ILE A 185 -16.84 10.36 4.48
CA ILE A 185 -17.52 10.80 5.69
C ILE A 185 -18.78 11.55 5.29
N PHE A 186 -19.92 11.03 5.73
CA PHE A 186 -21.21 11.70 5.68
C PHE A 186 -21.39 12.49 6.97
N ASP A 187 -21.38 13.83 6.89
CA ASP A 187 -21.60 14.71 8.04
C ASP A 187 -23.05 15.22 8.08
N ARG A 188 -23.80 14.77 9.08
CA ARG A 188 -25.23 15.04 9.17
C ARG A 188 -25.52 16.46 9.66
N GLU A 189 -24.66 17.02 10.52
CA GLU A 189 -24.81 18.39 11.03
C GLU A 189 -24.57 19.39 9.91
N LYS A 190 -23.52 19.17 9.11
CA LYS A 190 -23.14 20.07 8.02
C LYS A 190 -23.80 19.76 6.67
N LYS A 191 -24.50 18.62 6.54
CA LYS A 191 -25.25 18.19 5.34
C LYS A 191 -24.41 18.10 4.06
N TYR A 192 -23.13 17.75 4.21
CA TYR A 192 -22.26 17.44 3.09
C TYR A 192 -21.48 16.15 3.36
N VAL A 193 -21.01 15.55 2.28
CA VAL A 193 -20.16 14.37 2.30
C VAL A 193 -18.78 14.75 1.81
N TYR A 194 -17.74 14.17 2.42
CA TYR A 194 -16.36 14.48 2.04
C TYR A 194 -15.42 13.29 2.23
N SER A 195 -14.31 13.34 1.50
CA SER A 195 -13.18 12.44 1.63
C SER A 195 -11.91 13.27 1.54
N TYR A 196 -10.84 12.83 2.19
CA TYR A 196 -9.56 13.50 2.10
C TYR A 196 -8.42 12.50 2.07
N LEU A 197 -7.36 12.82 1.33
CA LEU A 197 -6.16 12.01 1.26
C LEU A 197 -4.96 12.89 0.95
N LYS A 198 -3.92 12.83 1.79
CA LYS A 198 -2.65 13.55 1.55
C LYS A 198 -2.83 15.05 1.26
N GLY A 199 -3.69 15.73 2.00
CA GLY A 199 -3.91 17.18 1.83
C GLY A 199 -4.96 17.56 0.79
N LYS A 200 -5.39 16.63 -0.09
CA LYS A 200 -6.46 16.88 -1.06
C LYS A 200 -7.81 16.53 -0.45
N VAL A 201 -8.80 17.41 -0.59
CA VAL A 201 -10.19 17.21 -0.18
C VAL A 201 -11.06 16.97 -1.41
N SER A 202 -12.07 16.12 -1.27
CA SER A 202 -13.16 15.95 -2.23
C SER A 202 -14.49 15.94 -1.49
N ALA A 203 -15.50 16.63 -2.00
CA ALA A 203 -16.79 16.78 -1.33
C ALA A 203 -17.96 16.92 -2.31
N ASP A 204 -19.17 16.74 -1.78
CA ASP A 204 -20.44 17.11 -2.43
C ASP A 204 -21.52 17.36 -1.35
N ARG A 205 -22.65 17.98 -1.73
CA ARG A 205 -23.81 18.16 -0.84
C ARG A 205 -24.64 16.88 -0.76
N TYR A 206 -25.32 16.70 0.37
CA TYR A 206 -26.28 15.60 0.53
C TYR A 206 -27.36 15.58 -0.56
N GLU A 207 -27.78 16.75 -1.02
CA GLU A 207 -28.83 16.90 -2.04
C GLU A 207 -28.39 16.40 -3.43
N TYR A 208 -27.08 16.46 -3.72
CA TYR A 208 -26.52 16.21 -5.04
C TYR A 208 -25.70 14.92 -5.12
N ILE A 209 -25.36 14.32 -3.98
CA ILE A 209 -24.49 13.15 -3.94
C ILE A 209 -25.05 12.00 -4.76
N GLU A 210 -24.26 11.59 -5.74
CA GLU A 210 -24.60 10.56 -6.72
C GLU A 210 -23.78 9.28 -6.46
N TYR A 211 -24.43 8.14 -6.63
CA TYR A 211 -23.79 6.85 -6.79
C TYR A 211 -24.13 6.25 -8.16
N GLY A 212 -23.31 5.30 -8.58
CA GLY A 212 -23.47 4.60 -9.84
C GLY A 212 -22.63 3.34 -9.89
N HIS A 213 -22.96 2.45 -10.83
CA HIS A 213 -22.24 1.20 -11.03
C HIS A 213 -21.21 1.35 -12.14
N ALA A 214 -19.94 1.51 -11.79
CA ALA A 214 -18.84 1.47 -12.76
C ALA A 214 -18.41 0.01 -12.96
N PRO A 215 -18.49 -0.50 -14.20
CA PRO A 215 -19.19 -1.72 -14.67
C PRO A 215 -19.60 -2.83 -13.68
N ILE A 216 -18.91 -3.05 -12.55
CA ILE A 216 -19.23 -4.10 -11.56
C ILE A 216 -19.04 -3.59 -10.11
N MET A 217 -18.58 -2.35 -9.92
CA MET A 217 -18.31 -1.75 -8.61
C MET A 217 -19.24 -0.57 -8.38
N LEU A 218 -19.80 -0.50 -7.18
CA LEU A 218 -20.47 0.70 -6.72
C LEU A 218 -19.42 1.79 -6.53
N ALA A 219 -19.71 2.99 -7.04
CA ALA A 219 -18.89 4.17 -6.83
C ALA A 219 -19.76 5.33 -6.36
N VAL A 220 -19.18 6.16 -5.52
CA VAL A 220 -19.75 7.44 -5.06
C VAL A 220 -18.94 8.56 -5.70
N ARG A 221 -19.63 9.48 -6.37
CA ARG A 221 -19.01 10.61 -7.04
C ARG A 221 -18.80 11.75 -6.06
N LEU A 222 -17.63 12.35 -6.09
CA LEU A 222 -17.27 13.56 -5.35
C LEU A 222 -16.60 14.55 -6.30
N TYR A 223 -16.38 15.77 -5.81
CA TYR A 223 -15.69 16.81 -6.54
C TYR A 223 -14.54 17.36 -5.73
N SER A 224 -13.45 17.72 -6.41
CA SER A 224 -12.30 18.39 -5.83
C SER A 224 -11.89 19.56 -6.71
N ILE A 225 -11.14 20.50 -6.16
CA ILE A 225 -10.54 21.57 -6.97
C ILE A 225 -9.20 21.05 -7.52
N ASN A 226 -9.03 21.13 -8.83
CA ASN A 226 -7.74 20.88 -9.45
C ASN A 226 -6.79 22.04 -9.12
N THR A 227 -5.64 21.71 -8.52
CA THR A 227 -4.63 22.69 -8.11
C THR A 227 -3.99 23.45 -9.26
N GLU A 228 -4.02 22.91 -10.49
CA GLU A 228 -3.37 23.52 -11.65
C GLU A 228 -4.22 24.59 -12.32
N ASN A 229 -5.52 24.34 -12.51
CA ASN A 229 -6.42 25.23 -13.24
C ASN A 229 -7.57 25.79 -12.38
N GLY A 230 -7.70 25.35 -11.13
CA GLY A 230 -8.75 25.78 -10.21
C GLY A 230 -10.14 25.22 -10.54
N GLU A 231 -10.29 24.37 -11.55
CA GLU A 231 -11.60 23.85 -11.97
C GLU A 231 -12.07 22.68 -11.09
N LEU A 232 -13.38 22.40 -11.14
CA LEU A 232 -13.94 21.21 -10.51
C LEU A 232 -13.49 19.94 -11.24
N GLN A 233 -12.91 19.02 -10.49
CA GLN A 233 -12.48 17.72 -10.93
C GLN A 233 -13.30 16.64 -10.22
N GLU A 234 -13.97 15.81 -11.01
CA GLU A 234 -14.65 14.62 -10.51
C GLU A 234 -13.65 13.61 -9.93
N GLU A 235 -13.96 13.14 -8.73
CA GLU A 235 -13.25 12.08 -8.01
C GLU A 235 -14.24 10.96 -7.68
N MET A 236 -13.79 9.72 -7.71
CA MET A 236 -14.64 8.56 -7.47
C MET A 236 -14.17 7.83 -6.22
N PHE A 237 -15.08 7.65 -5.27
CA PHE A 237 -14.86 6.85 -4.09
C PHE A 237 -15.48 5.47 -4.25
N LEU A 238 -14.69 4.43 -3.98
CA LEU A 238 -15.13 3.04 -4.03
C LEU A 238 -15.32 2.51 -2.60
N PRO A 239 -16.57 2.36 -2.11
CA PRO A 239 -16.83 1.84 -0.78
C PRO A 239 -16.53 0.33 -0.68
N TYR A 240 -16.12 -0.13 0.50
CA TYR A 240 -15.82 -1.54 0.77
C TYR A 240 -17.08 -2.34 1.13
N THR A 241 -17.94 -2.58 0.16
CA THR A 241 -19.30 -3.11 0.40
C THR A 241 -19.42 -4.63 0.34
N SER A 242 -18.35 -5.37 0.07
CA SER A 242 -18.39 -6.84 0.02
C SER A 242 -17.33 -7.46 0.92
N ALA A 243 -17.78 -8.28 1.87
CA ALA A 243 -16.92 -9.11 2.71
C ALA A 243 -16.30 -10.28 1.94
N MET A 244 -17.04 -10.83 0.96
CA MET A 244 -16.72 -12.12 0.33
C MET A 244 -15.90 -12.00 -0.95
N SER A 245 -15.91 -10.85 -1.62
CA SER A 245 -15.26 -10.68 -2.93
C SER A 245 -13.86 -10.08 -2.83
N ASN A 246 -12.83 -10.94 -2.81
CA ASN A 246 -11.42 -10.51 -3.02
C ASN A 246 -11.21 -9.80 -4.38
N LEU A 247 -12.15 -9.99 -5.32
CA LEU A 247 -12.15 -9.39 -6.65
C LEU A 247 -12.91 -8.05 -6.70
N ASN A 248 -13.46 -7.58 -5.58
CA ASN A 248 -14.06 -6.25 -5.44
C ASN A 248 -15.35 -6.07 -6.24
N PHE A 249 -16.02 -7.17 -6.55
CA PHE A 249 -17.33 -7.17 -7.17
C PHE A 249 -18.39 -7.16 -6.07
N ASN A 250 -19.34 -6.23 -6.17
CA ASN A 250 -20.49 -6.22 -5.28
C ASN A 250 -21.63 -6.95 -5.97
N THR A 251 -22.31 -7.82 -5.24
CA THR A 251 -23.62 -8.31 -5.63
C THR A 251 -24.63 -7.15 -5.63
N ALA A 252 -25.71 -7.29 -6.39
CA ALA A 252 -26.79 -6.30 -6.37
C ALA A 252 -27.38 -6.13 -4.94
N ASN A 253 -27.40 -7.21 -4.16
CA ASN A 253 -27.87 -7.19 -2.77
C ASN A 253 -26.97 -6.33 -1.87
N GLU A 254 -25.65 -6.56 -1.89
CA GLU A 254 -24.68 -5.77 -1.11
C GLU A 254 -24.72 -4.28 -1.49
N ALA A 255 -24.88 -3.97 -2.78
CA ALA A 255 -25.05 -2.59 -3.23
C ALA A 255 -26.33 -1.96 -2.69
N ASN A 256 -27.47 -2.68 -2.73
CA ASN A 256 -28.74 -2.19 -2.19
C ASN A 256 -28.70 -2.00 -0.67
N ILE A 257 -28.06 -2.92 0.06
CA ILE A 257 -27.82 -2.79 1.51
C ILE A 257 -27.04 -1.51 1.79
N PHE A 258 -25.93 -1.28 1.09
CA PHE A 258 -25.14 -0.06 1.26
C PHE A 258 -25.95 1.20 0.97
N VAL A 259 -26.69 1.25 -0.14
CA VAL A 259 -27.45 2.44 -0.53
C VAL A 259 -28.57 2.73 0.46
N SER A 260 -29.35 1.70 0.84
CA SER A 260 -30.44 1.84 1.81
C SER A 260 -29.92 2.25 3.19
N PHE A 261 -28.77 1.71 3.63
CA PHE A 261 -28.10 2.09 4.88
C PHE A 261 -27.69 3.57 4.85
N VAL A 262 -26.93 3.99 3.85
CA VAL A 262 -26.47 5.40 3.70
C VAL A 262 -27.66 6.35 3.68
N ASN A 263 -28.68 6.04 2.88
CA ASN A 263 -29.87 6.87 2.76
C ASN A 263 -30.65 6.98 4.09
N THR A 264 -30.84 5.87 4.79
CA THR A 264 -31.53 5.84 6.09
C THR A 264 -30.76 6.66 7.12
N PHE A 265 -29.43 6.52 7.16
CA PHE A 265 -28.58 7.35 8.01
C PHE A 265 -28.71 8.85 7.69
N MET A 266 -28.64 9.23 6.40
CA MET A 266 -28.75 10.63 5.97
C MET A 266 -30.09 11.27 6.39
N ARG A 267 -31.19 10.52 6.31
CA ARG A 267 -32.55 10.96 6.64
C ARG A 267 -32.81 10.95 8.15
N GLU A 268 -32.67 9.78 8.75
CA GLU A 268 -33.18 9.49 10.09
C GLU A 268 -32.08 9.53 11.17
N GLY A 269 -30.80 9.39 10.79
CA GLY A 269 -29.66 9.40 11.70
C GLY A 269 -29.21 8.00 12.09
N ARG A 270 -28.25 7.93 13.03
CA ARG A 270 -27.64 6.68 13.48
C ARG A 270 -28.67 5.75 14.13
N GLU A 271 -29.59 6.26 14.96
CA GLU A 271 -30.57 5.42 15.68
C GLU A 271 -31.45 4.58 14.75
N ALA A 272 -31.59 4.98 13.48
CA ALA A 272 -32.39 4.25 12.50
C ALA A 272 -31.64 3.11 11.81
N VAL A 273 -30.31 3.08 11.89
CA VAL A 273 -29.46 2.08 11.23
C VAL A 273 -28.66 1.22 12.20
N MET A 274 -28.36 1.72 13.40
CA MET A 274 -27.60 1.01 14.42
C MET A 274 -27.99 1.45 15.84
N ASP A 275 -27.96 0.50 16.77
CA ASP A 275 -28.34 0.73 18.18
C ASP A 275 -27.29 1.52 18.98
N SER A 276 -26.02 1.46 18.56
CA SER A 276 -24.91 2.08 19.27
C SER A 276 -23.85 2.62 18.33
N ASP A 277 -22.99 3.48 18.87
CA ASP A 277 -21.83 3.99 18.14
C ASP A 277 -20.85 2.84 17.88
N TYR A 278 -20.28 2.82 16.68
CA TYR A 278 -19.35 1.77 16.28
C TYR A 278 -18.13 2.36 15.59
N LYS A 279 -16.98 1.73 15.83
CA LYS A 279 -15.72 2.07 15.19
C LYS A 279 -14.96 0.79 14.88
N GLN A 280 -14.64 0.60 13.61
CA GLN A 280 -13.93 -0.58 13.17
C GLN A 280 -12.53 -0.62 13.78
N PRO A 281 -12.10 -1.76 14.35
CA PRO A 281 -10.76 -1.90 14.89
C PRO A 281 -9.73 -1.72 13.78
N LYS A 282 -8.68 -0.92 14.07
CA LYS A 282 -7.59 -0.71 13.12
C LYS A 282 -6.61 -1.88 13.19
N PRO A 283 -6.02 -2.32 12.05
CA PRO A 283 -4.96 -3.32 12.07
C PRO A 283 -3.80 -2.87 12.95
N LEU A 284 -3.26 -3.79 13.75
CA LEU A 284 -2.22 -3.51 14.76
C LEU A 284 -1.00 -2.76 14.20
N LEU A 285 -0.63 -3.05 12.94
CA LEU A 285 0.56 -2.51 12.28
C LEU A 285 0.26 -1.35 11.32
N LEU A 286 -0.95 -0.79 11.34
CA LEU A 286 -1.28 0.35 10.49
C LEU A 286 -0.68 1.65 11.05
N LEU A 287 0.51 2.00 10.55
CA LEU A 287 1.25 3.20 10.95
C LEU A 287 0.84 4.44 10.14
N SER A 288 0.11 4.27 9.05
CA SER A 288 -0.37 5.37 8.22
C SER A 288 -1.23 6.35 9.01
N ARG A 289 -0.98 7.65 8.87
CA ARG A 289 -1.81 8.71 9.44
C ARG A 289 -2.36 9.58 8.31
N ASN A 290 -3.68 9.52 8.11
CA ASN A 290 -4.36 10.47 7.25
C ASN A 290 -4.83 11.66 8.11
N LYS A 291 -3.96 12.67 8.24
CA LYS A 291 -4.30 13.88 8.99
C LYS A 291 -5.25 14.73 8.16
N LEU A 292 -6.21 15.37 8.85
CA LEU A 292 -7.06 16.37 8.22
C LEU A 292 -6.19 17.51 7.66
N PRO A 293 -6.43 17.98 6.42
CA PRO A 293 -5.72 19.12 5.85
C PRO A 293 -5.89 20.38 6.71
N LYS A 294 -4.88 21.26 6.76
CA LYS A 294 -4.95 22.49 7.58
C LYS A 294 -5.96 23.50 7.05
N ASP A 295 -6.13 23.50 5.74
CA ASP A 295 -7.02 24.32 4.94
C ASP A 295 -8.34 23.59 4.61
N PHE A 296 -8.69 22.57 5.39
CA PHE A 296 -9.84 21.69 5.13
C PHE A 296 -11.15 22.45 4.90
N GLU A 297 -11.54 23.34 5.82
CA GLU A 297 -12.82 24.06 5.71
C GLU A 297 -12.83 24.98 4.48
N ALA A 298 -11.71 25.64 4.17
CA ALA A 298 -11.58 26.50 3.00
C ALA A 298 -11.69 25.70 1.69
N GLN A 299 -11.09 24.50 1.62
CA GLN A 299 -11.24 23.61 0.46
C GLN A 299 -12.68 23.15 0.30
N ILE A 300 -13.36 22.74 1.38
CA ILE A 300 -14.77 22.32 1.34
C ILE A 300 -15.64 23.45 0.80
N GLU A 301 -15.52 24.65 1.37
CA GLU A 301 -16.32 25.81 0.97
C GLU A 301 -16.14 26.12 -0.53
N ALA A 302 -14.89 26.19 -1.00
CA ALA A 302 -14.60 26.45 -2.40
C ALA A 302 -15.15 25.37 -3.35
N ILE A 303 -15.09 24.09 -2.95
CA ILE A 303 -15.66 22.98 -3.74
C ILE A 303 -17.19 23.13 -3.82
N LEU A 304 -17.85 23.35 -2.68
CA LEU A 304 -19.31 23.40 -2.61
C LEU A 304 -19.88 24.62 -3.35
N ILE A 305 -19.26 25.80 -3.25
CA ILE A 305 -19.68 27.00 -3.98
C ILE A 305 -19.69 26.74 -5.48
N LYS A 306 -18.56 26.25 -6.03
CA LYS A 306 -18.48 25.95 -7.47
C LYS A 306 -19.47 24.88 -7.88
N ARG A 307 -19.72 23.91 -6.99
CA ARG A 307 -20.65 22.82 -7.26
C ARG A 307 -22.09 23.34 -7.36
N ASP A 308 -22.46 24.26 -6.47
CA ASP A 308 -23.76 24.91 -6.47
C ASP A 308 -23.96 25.77 -7.73
N GLU A 309 -22.92 26.51 -8.15
CA GLU A 309 -22.92 27.27 -9.41
C GLU A 309 -23.13 26.35 -10.63
N GLU A 310 -22.40 25.23 -10.71
CA GLU A 310 -22.57 24.24 -11.79
C GLU A 310 -23.99 23.65 -11.80
N LYS A 311 -24.59 23.41 -10.63
CA LYS A 311 -25.96 22.90 -10.55
C LYS A 311 -26.99 23.96 -10.94
N ALA A 312 -26.80 25.21 -10.54
CA ALA A 312 -27.70 26.32 -10.90
C ALA A 312 -27.71 26.59 -12.41
N LEU A 313 -26.57 26.45 -13.09
CA LEU A 313 -26.47 26.60 -14.55
C LEU A 313 -27.14 25.46 -15.34
N ASN A 314 -27.29 24.30 -14.73
CA ASN A 314 -27.84 23.08 -15.36
C ASN A 314 -29.29 22.78 -14.95
N ALA A 315 -29.91 23.63 -14.12
CA ALA A 315 -31.30 23.52 -13.68
C ALA A 315 -32.24 24.30 -14.63
#